data_AF-A0A3B0JRQ1-F1
#
_entry.id   AF-A0A3B0JRQ1-F1
#
_cell.length_a   1.000
_cell.length_b   1.000
_cell.length_c   1.000
_cell.angle_alpha   90.00
_cell.angle_beta   90.00
_cell.angle_gamma   90.00
#
_symmetry.space_group_name_H-M   'P 1'
#
loop_
_entity.id
_entity.type
_entity.pdbx_description
1 polymer ?
#
loop_
_entity_poly.entity_id
_entity_poly.type
_entity_poly.pdbx_seq_one_letter_code
_entity_poly.pdbx_strand_id
1 'polypeptide(L)'
;MYRLNALLALATLIGSYGAIGADINICSGVVSNLFLPHISNCSQYYLCMSEVAVPRECPQGYYFDAKDQQCVVVEEVRCLPVCPAKGLSSFCYDRTCTKYVLCFDGTPVLRQCSDGLQYNAQTDRCDYPQFVDCVDNLCVRQNNPADIVYIASKSLCDKYFVCVDGLPQVQNCTRGLQYNPATTSCDFPSKVNCTVETLQRNILPYAKAPPRSAGTVCPAEGTHFYAHKSRQDAYYYCLNGRGVTLDCTPGLIYDAKREECREPQFIAA
;
A
#
# COMPACT_ATOMS: atom_id res chain seq x y z
N MET A 1 21.21 -64.10 16.34
CA MET A 1 20.04 -63.25 16.04
C MET A 1 20.30 -61.87 16.63
N TYR A 2 20.88 -60.96 15.85
CA TYR A 2 21.23 -59.60 16.29
C TYR A 2 20.01 -58.68 16.16
N ARG A 3 19.65 -57.96 17.24
CA ARG A 3 18.69 -56.85 17.17
C ARG A 3 19.47 -55.57 16.88
N LEU A 4 19.25 -54.99 15.70
CA LEU A 4 19.73 -53.66 15.31
C LEU A 4 18.71 -52.62 15.82
N ASN A 5 19.11 -51.72 16.71
CA ASN A 5 18.34 -50.52 17.05
C ASN A 5 18.71 -49.42 16.06
N ALA A 6 17.82 -49.09 15.13
CA ALA A 6 17.94 -47.91 14.28
C ALA A 6 17.24 -46.74 14.97
N LEU A 7 18.01 -45.79 15.50
CA LEU A 7 17.53 -44.49 15.94
C LEU A 7 17.26 -43.63 14.69
N LEU A 8 15.99 -43.40 14.36
CA LEU A 8 15.61 -42.38 13.38
C LEU A 8 15.77 -40.99 14.01
N ALA A 9 16.83 -40.28 13.62
CA ALA A 9 16.92 -38.84 13.84
C ALA A 9 16.01 -38.13 12.83
N LEU A 10 14.85 -37.66 13.29
CA LEU A 10 14.01 -36.72 12.55
C LEU A 10 14.73 -35.37 12.48
N ALA A 11 15.47 -35.14 11.40
CA ALA A 11 15.96 -33.81 11.06
C ALA A 11 14.76 -32.96 10.63
N THR A 12 14.27 -32.11 11.54
CA THR A 12 13.33 -31.06 11.19
C THR A 12 14.06 -30.04 10.32
N LEU A 13 13.75 -30.04 9.02
CA LEU A 13 14.11 -28.95 8.11
C LEU A 13 13.39 -27.69 8.60
N ILE A 14 14.11 -26.88 9.39
CA ILE A 14 13.71 -25.51 9.66
C ILE A 14 13.97 -24.75 8.35
N GLY A 15 12.95 -24.71 7.49
CA GLY A 15 12.90 -23.73 6.43
C GLY A 15 13.01 -22.35 7.07
N SER A 16 13.96 -21.56 6.62
CA SER A 16 14.12 -20.16 7.02
C SER A 16 12.88 -19.39 6.57
N TYR A 17 11.88 -19.31 7.45
CA TYR A 17 10.78 -18.37 7.32
C TYR A 17 11.40 -16.97 7.47
N GLY A 18 11.59 -16.30 6.33
CA GLY A 18 11.76 -14.85 6.33
C GLY A 18 10.59 -14.24 7.10
N ALA A 19 10.90 -13.31 7.99
CA ALA A 19 9.93 -12.69 8.89
C ALA A 19 8.70 -12.21 8.12
N ILE A 20 7.59 -12.93 8.25
CA ILE A 20 6.27 -12.47 7.83
C ILE A 20 5.87 -11.46 8.90
N GLY A 21 6.02 -10.17 8.59
CA GLY A 21 5.37 -9.11 9.37
C GLY A 21 3.87 -9.39 9.45
N ALA A 22 3.23 -8.98 10.55
CA ALA A 22 1.81 -9.18 10.88
C ALA A 22 0.91 -9.41 9.65
N ASP A 23 0.03 -10.43 9.68
CA ASP A 23 -0.83 -10.84 8.57
C ASP A 23 -1.66 -9.66 8.00
N ILE A 24 -1.07 -8.87 7.10
CA ILE A 24 -1.72 -7.76 6.43
C ILE A 24 -2.77 -8.35 5.51
N ASN A 25 -4.04 -8.06 5.79
CA ASN A 25 -5.11 -8.40 4.87
C ASN A 25 -5.03 -7.50 3.62
N ILE A 26 -4.40 -8.02 2.56
CA ILE A 26 -4.22 -7.31 1.28
C ILE A 26 -5.54 -6.81 0.65
N CYS A 27 -6.67 -7.45 0.94
CA CYS A 27 -7.99 -7.08 0.42
C CYS A 27 -8.77 -6.12 1.32
N SER A 28 -8.28 -5.77 2.51
CA SER A 28 -8.92 -4.77 3.36
C SER A 28 -8.98 -3.41 2.65
N GLY A 29 -10.19 -2.82 2.60
CA GLY A 29 -10.44 -1.58 1.88
C GLY A 29 -10.37 -1.71 0.36
N VAL A 30 -10.39 -2.92 -0.20
CA VAL A 30 -10.41 -3.17 -1.66
C VAL A 30 -11.79 -3.69 -2.05
N VAL A 31 -12.36 -3.15 -3.14
CA VAL A 31 -13.67 -3.58 -3.63
C VAL A 31 -13.65 -5.06 -4.05
N SER A 32 -14.82 -5.70 -3.94
CA SER A 32 -14.97 -7.09 -4.38
C SER A 32 -14.81 -7.21 -5.89
N ASN A 33 -14.37 -8.38 -6.36
CA ASN A 33 -14.06 -8.67 -7.76
C ASN A 33 -12.83 -7.93 -8.31
N LEU A 34 -12.00 -7.36 -7.44
CA LEU A 34 -10.68 -6.85 -7.84
C LEU A 34 -9.61 -7.93 -7.65
N PHE A 35 -8.70 -8.01 -8.62
CA PHE A 35 -7.53 -8.87 -8.56
C PHE A 35 -6.29 -8.09 -8.12
N LEU A 36 -5.54 -8.61 -7.14
CA LEU A 36 -4.31 -8.04 -6.62
C LEU A 36 -3.11 -8.93 -6.96
N PRO A 37 -1.96 -8.36 -7.36
CA PRO A 37 -0.77 -9.14 -7.71
C PRO A 37 -0.13 -9.77 -6.48
N HIS A 38 0.49 -10.95 -6.62
CA HIS A 38 1.32 -11.48 -5.55
C HIS A 38 2.70 -10.79 -5.51
N ILE A 39 3.19 -10.41 -4.33
CA ILE A 39 4.43 -9.61 -4.15
C ILE A 39 5.68 -10.27 -4.73
N SER A 40 5.83 -11.57 -4.54
CA SER A 40 7.06 -12.30 -4.90
C SER A 40 6.88 -13.31 -6.02
N ASN A 41 5.68 -13.45 -6.57
CA ASN A 41 5.39 -14.49 -7.55
C ASN A 41 4.40 -14.00 -8.62
N CYS A 42 4.92 -13.60 -9.77
CA CYS A 42 4.13 -13.03 -10.85
C CYS A 42 3.12 -14.02 -11.47
N SER A 43 3.27 -15.34 -11.26
CA SER A 43 2.27 -16.32 -11.69
C SER A 43 1.08 -16.41 -10.73
N GLN A 44 1.17 -15.83 -9.54
CA GLN A 44 0.12 -15.87 -8.53
C GLN A 44 -0.51 -14.50 -8.33
N TYR A 45 -1.78 -14.51 -7.95
CA TYR A 45 -2.55 -13.31 -7.66
C TYR A 45 -3.69 -13.66 -6.70
N TYR A 46 -4.41 -12.65 -6.24
CA TYR A 46 -5.51 -12.81 -5.31
C TYR A 46 -6.77 -12.19 -5.88
N LEU A 47 -7.90 -12.89 -5.74
CA LEU A 47 -9.23 -12.32 -5.93
C LEU A 47 -9.76 -11.85 -4.59
N CYS A 48 -10.09 -10.57 -4.48
CA CYS A 48 -10.76 -10.01 -3.31
C CYS A 48 -12.27 -10.27 -3.38
N MET A 49 -12.81 -10.99 -2.39
CA MET A 49 -14.25 -11.19 -2.20
C MET A 49 -14.61 -10.77 -0.78
N SER A 50 -15.35 -9.67 -0.64
CA SER A 50 -15.75 -9.14 0.67
C SER A 50 -14.56 -9.03 1.64
N GLU A 51 -13.48 -8.39 1.18
CA GLU A 51 -12.20 -8.23 1.87
C GLU A 51 -11.42 -9.52 2.17
N VAL A 52 -11.84 -10.68 1.65
CA VAL A 52 -11.09 -11.93 1.77
C VAL A 52 -10.21 -12.11 0.53
N ALA A 53 -8.91 -12.32 0.75
CA ALA A 53 -7.96 -12.64 -0.31
C ALA A 53 -8.04 -14.13 -0.68
N VAL A 54 -8.56 -14.42 -1.86
CA VAL A 54 -8.64 -15.80 -2.35
C VAL A 54 -7.54 -16.05 -3.38
N PRO A 55 -6.60 -16.97 -3.12
CA PRO A 55 -5.45 -17.18 -3.99
C PRO A 55 -5.86 -17.74 -5.35
N ARG A 56 -5.13 -17.33 -6.39
CA ARG A 56 -5.28 -17.72 -7.79
C ARG A 56 -3.91 -17.87 -8.44
N GLU A 57 -3.88 -18.59 -9.54
CA GLU A 57 -2.67 -18.84 -10.31
C GLU A 57 -2.97 -18.69 -11.80
N CYS A 58 -2.06 -18.04 -12.51
CA CYS A 58 -2.09 -17.90 -13.96
C CYS A 58 -1.71 -19.24 -14.63
N PRO A 59 -2.21 -19.50 -15.85
CA PRO A 59 -1.73 -20.61 -16.66
C PRO A 59 -0.21 -20.52 -16.92
N GLN A 60 0.41 -21.65 -17.21
CA GLN A 60 1.83 -21.71 -17.53
C GLN A 60 2.19 -20.79 -18.70
N GLY A 61 3.25 -19.99 -18.55
CA GLY A 61 3.70 -19.03 -19.57
C GLY A 61 2.99 -17.67 -19.53
N TYR A 62 2.14 -17.44 -18.53
CA TYR A 62 1.47 -16.18 -18.29
C TYR A 62 1.75 -15.66 -16.89
N TYR A 63 1.80 -14.34 -16.73
CA TYR A 63 1.85 -13.68 -15.42
C TYR A 63 0.71 -12.68 -15.30
N PHE A 64 0.32 -12.41 -14.06
CA PHE A 64 -0.77 -11.50 -13.76
C PHE A 64 -0.33 -10.05 -13.93
N ASP A 65 -1.08 -9.28 -14.73
CA ASP A 65 -0.96 -7.83 -14.80
C ASP A 65 -2.10 -7.16 -14.01
N ALA A 66 -1.73 -6.38 -12.99
CA ALA A 66 -2.68 -5.76 -12.08
C ALA A 66 -3.47 -4.59 -12.70
N LYS A 67 -2.97 -3.97 -13.76
CA LYS A 67 -3.68 -2.89 -14.46
C LYS A 67 -4.69 -3.49 -15.43
N ASP A 68 -4.28 -4.51 -16.17
CA ASP A 68 -5.13 -5.23 -17.09
C ASP A 68 -6.05 -6.27 -16.41
N GLN A 69 -5.88 -6.50 -15.10
CA GLN A 69 -6.73 -7.40 -14.32
C GLN A 69 -6.85 -8.79 -14.97
N GLN A 70 -5.78 -9.28 -15.58
CA GLN A 70 -5.74 -10.55 -16.31
C GLN A 70 -4.33 -11.11 -16.40
N CYS A 71 -4.24 -12.41 -16.69
CA CYS A 71 -2.97 -13.05 -17.01
C CYS A 71 -2.57 -12.72 -18.45
N VAL A 72 -1.41 -12.10 -18.64
CA VAL A 72 -0.84 -11.73 -19.94
C VAL A 72 0.48 -12.49 -20.16
N VAL A 73 0.96 -12.53 -21.40
CA VAL A 73 2.21 -13.23 -21.75
C VAL A 73 3.41 -12.55 -21.12
N VAL A 74 4.41 -13.32 -20.68
CA VAL A 74 5.54 -12.84 -19.85
C VAL A 74 6.25 -11.58 -20.39
N GLU A 75 6.35 -11.44 -21.71
CA GLU A 75 7.07 -10.34 -22.37
C GLU A 75 6.39 -8.96 -22.23
N GLU A 76 5.11 -8.94 -21.87
CA GLU A 76 4.29 -7.72 -21.75
C GLU A 76 4.08 -7.30 -20.28
N VAL A 77 4.50 -8.12 -19.32
CA VAL A 77 4.06 -8.02 -17.92
C VAL A 77 4.80 -6.94 -17.17
N ARG A 78 4.04 -6.03 -16.54
CA ARG A 78 4.53 -5.20 -15.45
C ARG A 78 4.17 -5.85 -14.12
N CYS A 79 4.99 -6.83 -13.71
CA CYS A 79 4.88 -7.39 -12.37
C CYS A 79 5.24 -6.28 -11.36
N LEU A 80 4.89 -6.48 -10.08
CA LEU A 80 5.25 -5.52 -9.05
C LEU A 80 6.75 -5.17 -9.14
N PRO A 81 7.12 -3.88 -8.95
CA PRO A 81 8.51 -3.47 -8.99
C PRO A 81 9.37 -4.35 -8.07
N VAL A 82 10.53 -4.78 -8.57
CA VAL A 82 11.46 -5.57 -7.77
C VAL A 82 12.25 -4.62 -6.86
N CYS A 83 12.44 -5.00 -5.59
CA CYS A 83 13.29 -4.24 -4.68
C CYS A 83 14.71 -4.09 -5.25
N PRO A 84 15.25 -2.87 -5.36
CA PRO A 84 16.65 -2.65 -5.72
C PRO A 84 17.57 -3.38 -4.74
N ALA A 85 18.62 -4.02 -5.27
CA ALA A 85 19.57 -4.80 -4.47
C ALA A 85 20.31 -3.95 -3.41
N LYS A 86 20.35 -2.62 -3.59
CA LYS A 86 21.00 -1.70 -2.66
C LYS A 86 20.15 -0.47 -2.39
N GLY A 87 20.24 0.04 -1.17
CA GLY A 87 19.59 1.26 -0.73
C GLY A 87 18.14 1.05 -0.30
N LEU A 88 17.49 2.18 -0.03
CA LEU A 88 16.09 2.26 0.33
C LEU A 88 15.26 2.62 -0.89
N SER A 89 14.11 1.98 -1.05
CA SER A 89 13.06 2.42 -1.97
C SER A 89 11.71 1.95 -1.46
N SER A 90 10.65 2.49 -2.03
CA SER A 90 9.30 2.00 -1.80
C SER A 90 8.41 2.27 -2.99
N PHE A 91 7.34 1.49 -3.12
CA PHE A 91 6.36 1.63 -4.18
C PHE A 91 4.98 1.21 -3.70
N CYS A 92 3.95 1.74 -4.35
CA CYS A 92 2.56 1.35 -4.09
C CYS A 92 2.38 -0.15 -4.34
N TYR A 93 1.58 -0.81 -3.51
CA TYR A 93 1.09 -2.12 -3.86
C TYR A 93 -0.09 -1.95 -4.81
N ASP A 94 0.11 -2.33 -6.08
CA ASP A 94 -0.82 -2.03 -7.17
C ASP A 94 -2.27 -2.35 -6.81
N ARG A 95 -3.18 -1.49 -7.27
CA ARG A 95 -4.63 -1.60 -7.03
C ARG A 95 -5.02 -1.48 -5.56
N THR A 96 -4.12 -0.97 -4.72
CA THR A 96 -4.43 -0.57 -3.35
C THR A 96 -3.99 0.87 -3.10
N CYS A 97 -4.73 1.58 -2.25
CA CYS A 97 -4.35 2.94 -1.87
C CYS A 97 -3.65 3.02 -0.52
N THR A 98 -3.75 1.96 0.28
CA THR A 98 -3.25 1.92 1.65
C THR A 98 -2.08 0.98 1.83
N LYS A 99 -1.73 0.16 0.84
CA LYS A 99 -0.65 -0.82 0.97
C LYS A 99 0.51 -0.45 0.07
N TYR A 100 1.69 -0.75 0.55
CA TYR A 100 2.92 -0.42 -0.13
C TYR A 100 4.02 -1.39 0.27
N VAL A 101 5.03 -1.50 -0.57
CA VAL A 101 6.22 -2.29 -0.28
C VAL A 101 7.34 -1.34 0.07
N LEU A 102 7.94 -1.56 1.24
CA LEU A 102 9.15 -0.88 1.68
C LEU A 102 10.34 -1.82 1.47
N CYS A 103 11.29 -1.39 0.65
CA CYS A 103 12.47 -2.15 0.27
C CYS A 103 13.71 -1.61 0.97
N PHE A 104 14.52 -2.49 1.52
CA PHE A 104 15.88 -2.15 1.95
C PHE A 104 16.84 -3.25 1.51
N ASP A 105 17.81 -2.88 0.66
CA ASP A 105 18.82 -3.79 0.11
C ASP A 105 18.25 -5.11 -0.41
N GLY A 106 17.25 -5.00 -1.29
CA GLY A 106 16.61 -6.15 -1.93
C GLY A 106 15.55 -6.86 -1.08
N THR A 107 15.38 -6.49 0.20
CA THR A 107 14.39 -7.14 1.08
C THR A 107 13.06 -6.38 1.04
N PRO A 108 11.99 -6.97 0.47
CA PRO A 108 10.65 -6.38 0.50
C PRO A 108 9.98 -6.59 1.85
N VAL A 109 9.33 -5.55 2.35
CA VAL A 109 8.42 -5.63 3.50
C VAL A 109 7.09 -5.01 3.07
N LEU A 110 6.01 -5.81 3.10
CA LEU A 110 4.66 -5.29 2.90
C LEU A 110 4.25 -4.45 4.11
N ARG A 111 3.70 -3.27 3.84
CA ARG A 111 3.29 -2.28 4.83
C ARG A 111 1.89 -1.77 4.49
N GLN A 112 1.22 -1.23 5.50
CA GLN A 112 -0.11 -0.65 5.38
C GLN A 112 -0.14 0.72 6.06
N CYS A 113 -0.94 1.62 5.49
CA CYS A 113 -1.34 2.87 6.08
C CYS A 113 -2.65 2.66 6.84
N SER A 114 -2.66 3.10 8.10
CA SER A 114 -3.81 3.02 9.00
C SER A 114 -4.57 4.35 9.04
N ASP A 115 -5.65 4.40 9.83
CA ASP A 115 -6.39 5.64 10.11
C ASP A 115 -6.98 6.31 8.86
N GLY A 116 -7.24 5.55 7.80
CA GLY A 116 -7.73 6.10 6.52
C GLY A 116 -6.67 6.84 5.69
N LEU A 117 -5.41 6.83 6.13
CA LEU A 117 -4.27 7.36 5.40
C LEU A 117 -3.99 6.54 4.13
N GLN A 118 -3.38 7.18 3.13
CA GLN A 118 -3.04 6.58 1.84
C GLN A 118 -1.53 6.65 1.61
N TYR A 119 -0.97 5.65 0.92
CA TYR A 119 0.45 5.70 0.55
C TYR A 119 0.69 6.76 -0.51
N ASN A 120 1.59 7.70 -0.21
CA ASN A 120 1.99 8.77 -1.10
C ASN A 120 3.32 8.43 -1.77
N ALA A 121 3.29 8.03 -3.03
CA ALA A 121 4.49 7.68 -3.80
C ALA A 121 5.42 8.88 -4.07
N GLN A 122 4.94 10.11 -3.91
CA GLN A 122 5.76 11.32 -4.07
C GLN A 122 6.65 11.54 -2.83
N THR A 123 6.22 11.09 -1.65
CA THR A 123 6.91 11.30 -0.37
C THR A 123 7.43 10.01 0.27
N ASP A 124 7.05 8.85 -0.26
CA ASP A 124 7.33 7.51 0.26
C ASP A 124 6.79 7.27 1.69
N ARG A 125 5.60 7.83 1.99
CA ARG A 125 5.00 7.82 3.33
C ARG A 125 3.49 7.61 3.27
N CYS A 126 2.91 7.13 4.36
CA CYS A 126 1.47 7.26 4.59
C CYS A 126 1.11 8.72 4.81
N ASP A 127 0.14 9.23 4.07
CA ASP A 127 -0.27 10.63 4.03
C ASP A 127 -1.79 10.73 4.03
N TYR A 128 -2.33 11.90 4.35
CA TYR A 128 -3.77 12.09 4.37
C TYR A 128 -4.34 12.04 2.95
N PRO A 129 -5.55 11.47 2.77
CA PRO A 129 -6.11 11.21 1.45
C PRO A 129 -6.24 12.44 0.55
N GLN A 130 -6.42 13.66 1.08
CA GLN A 130 -6.46 14.89 0.29
C GLN A 130 -5.13 15.25 -0.38
N PHE A 131 -4.00 14.69 0.07
CA PHE A 131 -2.68 14.90 -0.54
C PHE A 131 -2.26 13.80 -1.51
N VAL A 132 -3.04 12.71 -1.58
CA VAL A 132 -2.75 11.54 -2.42
C VAL A 132 -3.84 11.36 -3.47
N ASP A 133 -5.09 11.42 -3.03
CA ASP A 133 -6.32 11.23 -3.79
C ASP A 133 -6.38 9.93 -4.59
N CYS A 134 -5.90 8.86 -3.97
CA CYS A 134 -5.92 7.53 -4.57
C CYS A 134 -7.33 6.92 -4.50
N VAL A 135 -7.72 6.27 -5.59
CA VAL A 135 -9.00 5.55 -5.76
C VAL A 135 -8.84 4.22 -6.53
N ASP A 136 -7.61 3.77 -6.81
CA ASP A 136 -7.33 2.55 -7.61
C ASP A 136 -8.00 1.28 -7.05
N ASN A 137 -8.13 1.22 -5.72
CA ASN A 137 -8.79 0.14 -4.97
C ASN A 137 -10.31 0.11 -5.11
N LEU A 138 -10.91 1.10 -5.78
CA LEU A 138 -12.35 1.26 -5.93
C LEU A 138 -12.83 1.02 -7.37
N CYS A 139 -11.92 1.00 -8.34
CA CYS A 139 -12.27 0.74 -9.73
C CYS A 139 -12.17 -0.74 -10.06
N VAL A 140 -13.32 -1.37 -10.33
CA VAL A 140 -13.41 -2.71 -10.93
C VAL A 140 -13.50 -2.59 -12.45
N ARG A 141 -12.92 -3.56 -13.18
CA ARG A 141 -13.20 -3.70 -14.61
C ARG A 141 -14.58 -4.33 -14.78
N GLN A 142 -15.59 -3.50 -15.02
CA GLN A 142 -16.95 -3.96 -15.29
C GLN A 142 -17.35 -3.56 -16.71
N ASN A 143 -17.61 -4.55 -17.56
CA ASN A 143 -18.07 -4.32 -18.93
C ASN A 143 -19.59 -4.15 -18.97
N ASN A 144 -20.12 -3.22 -18.16
CA ASN A 144 -21.55 -2.91 -18.12
C ASN A 144 -21.77 -1.40 -18.31
N PRO A 145 -22.21 -0.96 -19.51
CA PRO A 145 -22.50 0.45 -19.76
C PRO A 145 -23.59 1.06 -18.87
N ALA A 146 -24.43 0.23 -18.24
CA ALA A 146 -25.48 0.69 -17.33
C ALA A 146 -24.99 0.89 -15.88
N ASP A 147 -23.77 0.46 -15.55
CA ASP A 147 -23.23 0.45 -14.19
C ASP A 147 -21.81 1.04 -14.19
N ILE A 148 -21.72 2.32 -14.57
CA ILE A 148 -20.47 3.08 -14.57
C ILE A 148 -20.16 3.53 -13.14
N VAL A 149 -18.95 3.23 -12.67
CA VAL A 149 -18.50 3.63 -11.34
C VAL A 149 -17.92 5.04 -11.38
N TYR A 150 -18.52 5.94 -10.60
CA TYR A 150 -18.04 7.30 -10.37
C TYR A 150 -17.58 7.46 -8.93
N ILE A 151 -16.46 8.15 -8.72
CA ILE A 151 -15.85 8.29 -7.39
C ILE A 151 -15.51 9.74 -7.13
N ALA A 152 -15.99 10.29 -6.00
CA ALA A 152 -15.63 11.64 -5.58
C ALA A 152 -14.14 11.72 -5.21
N SER A 153 -13.51 12.83 -5.60
CA SER A 153 -12.17 13.19 -5.17
C SER A 153 -12.14 13.49 -3.67
N LYS A 154 -11.05 13.10 -3.02
CA LYS A 154 -10.73 13.40 -1.62
C LYS A 154 -9.92 14.69 -1.49
N SER A 155 -9.40 15.23 -2.60
CA SER A 155 -8.53 16.42 -2.57
C SER A 155 -9.20 17.71 -3.06
N LEU A 156 -10.27 17.61 -3.85
CA LEU A 156 -10.88 18.73 -4.57
C LEU A 156 -12.36 18.45 -4.84
N CYS A 157 -13.24 19.38 -4.47
CA CYS A 157 -14.69 19.23 -4.59
C CYS A 157 -15.22 19.25 -6.03
N ASP A 158 -14.48 19.85 -6.95
CA ASP A 158 -14.80 19.91 -8.38
C ASP A 158 -14.16 18.77 -9.17
N LYS A 159 -13.39 17.89 -8.52
CA LYS A 159 -12.76 16.73 -9.16
C LYS A 159 -13.51 15.44 -8.82
N TYR A 160 -13.51 14.50 -9.76
CA TYR A 160 -14.03 13.15 -9.55
C TYR A 160 -13.32 12.19 -10.51
N PHE A 161 -13.61 10.90 -10.37
CA PHE A 161 -13.06 9.86 -11.21
C PHE A 161 -14.17 9.06 -11.86
N VAL A 162 -13.91 8.59 -13.07
CA VAL A 162 -14.75 7.61 -13.78
C VAL A 162 -13.89 6.37 -14.00
N CYS A 163 -14.36 5.21 -13.57
CA CYS A 163 -13.64 3.98 -13.84
C CYS A 163 -13.82 3.55 -15.29
N VAL A 164 -12.73 3.50 -16.06
CA VAL A 164 -12.69 3.04 -17.45
C VAL A 164 -11.69 1.89 -17.54
N ASP A 165 -12.12 0.74 -18.07
CA ASP A 165 -11.34 -0.51 -18.10
C ASP A 165 -10.80 -0.94 -16.73
N GLY A 166 -11.47 -0.53 -15.67
CA GLY A 166 -11.08 -0.75 -14.28
C GLY A 166 -10.02 0.22 -13.75
N LEU A 167 -9.62 1.26 -14.49
CA LEU A 167 -8.69 2.27 -14.01
C LEU A 167 -9.41 3.62 -13.81
N PRO A 168 -9.08 4.38 -12.76
CA PRO A 168 -9.70 5.68 -12.52
C PRO A 168 -9.21 6.71 -13.54
N GLN A 169 -10.14 7.31 -14.25
CA GLN A 169 -9.90 8.45 -15.15
C GLN A 169 -10.34 9.73 -14.46
N VAL A 170 -9.42 10.69 -14.33
CA VAL A 170 -9.68 11.99 -13.70
C VAL A 170 -10.67 12.78 -14.54
N GLN A 171 -11.67 13.37 -13.87
CA GLN A 171 -12.63 14.31 -14.44
C GLN A 171 -12.74 15.54 -13.56
N ASN A 172 -13.07 16.68 -14.16
CA ASN A 172 -13.34 17.92 -13.44
C ASN A 172 -14.72 18.45 -13.84
N CYS A 173 -15.44 18.94 -12.85
CA CYS A 173 -16.62 19.74 -13.05
C CYS A 173 -16.26 21.08 -13.71
N THR A 174 -17.22 21.64 -14.45
CA THR A 174 -17.06 22.99 -14.97
C THR A 174 -16.91 23.97 -13.82
N ARG A 175 -16.16 25.06 -14.06
CA ARG A 175 -15.85 26.09 -13.06
C ARG A 175 -17.09 26.52 -12.27
N GLY A 176 -17.01 26.45 -10.95
CA GLY A 176 -18.07 26.86 -10.02
C GLY A 176 -19.06 25.76 -9.64
N LEU A 177 -18.95 24.57 -10.23
CA LEU A 177 -19.72 23.39 -9.84
C LEU A 177 -18.86 22.45 -8.99
N GLN A 178 -19.52 21.59 -8.22
CA GLN A 178 -18.91 20.55 -7.41
C GLN A 178 -19.50 19.19 -7.78
N TYR A 179 -18.69 18.14 -7.67
CA TYR A 179 -19.17 16.79 -7.91
C TYR A 179 -20.09 16.35 -6.78
N ASN A 180 -21.33 15.99 -7.12
CA ASN A 180 -22.32 15.49 -6.19
C ASN A 180 -22.37 13.95 -6.27
N PRO A 181 -21.82 13.22 -5.27
CA PRO A 181 -21.85 11.76 -5.27
C PRO A 181 -23.28 11.19 -5.13
N ALA A 182 -24.23 11.94 -4.60
CA ALA A 182 -25.62 11.49 -4.43
C ALA A 182 -26.39 11.45 -5.76
N THR A 183 -26.06 12.36 -6.70
CA THR A 183 -26.67 12.41 -8.04
C THR A 183 -25.74 11.95 -9.14
N THR A 184 -24.50 11.58 -8.79
CA THR A 184 -23.43 11.19 -9.73
C THR A 184 -23.14 12.24 -10.82
N SER A 185 -23.32 13.52 -10.50
CA SER A 185 -23.22 14.63 -11.47
C SER A 185 -22.61 15.88 -10.84
N CYS A 186 -22.14 16.81 -11.67
CA CYS A 186 -21.75 18.13 -11.19
C CYS A 186 -22.99 18.98 -10.85
N ASP A 187 -23.01 19.59 -9.68
CA ASP A 187 -24.12 20.43 -9.20
C ASP A 187 -23.58 21.70 -8.52
N PHE A 188 -24.47 22.61 -8.16
CA PHE A 188 -24.12 23.83 -7.45
C PHE A 188 -23.61 23.52 -6.02
N PRO A 189 -22.60 24.25 -5.51
CA PRO A 189 -22.08 24.05 -4.15
C PRO A 189 -23.14 24.05 -3.05
N SER A 190 -24.25 24.79 -3.22
CA SER A 190 -25.35 24.83 -2.25
C SER A 190 -26.10 23.50 -2.09
N LYS A 191 -25.92 22.55 -3.02
CA LYS A 191 -26.54 21.21 -3.01
C LYS A 191 -25.56 20.09 -2.73
N VAL A 192 -24.27 20.41 -2.57
CA VAL A 192 -23.21 19.43 -2.33
C VAL A 192 -22.64 19.66 -0.95
N ASN A 193 -22.63 18.63 -0.10
CA ASN A 193 -21.92 18.69 1.18
C ASN A 193 -20.47 18.22 0.99
N CYS A 194 -19.69 18.99 0.25
CA CYS A 194 -18.28 18.69 0.05
C CYS A 194 -17.43 19.32 1.16
N THR A 195 -16.86 18.46 2.00
CA THR A 195 -15.96 18.85 3.10
C THR A 195 -14.58 18.29 2.83
N VAL A 196 -13.89 18.85 1.83
CA VAL A 196 -12.45 18.60 1.70
C VAL A 196 -11.78 19.41 2.80
N GLU A 197 -11.29 18.74 3.84
CA GLU A 197 -10.52 19.38 4.88
C GLU A 197 -9.28 20.06 4.27
N THR A 198 -9.30 21.39 4.25
CA THR A 198 -8.12 22.18 3.91
C THR A 198 -7.11 22.06 5.05
N LEU A 199 -6.39 20.94 5.13
CA LEU A 199 -5.18 20.86 5.92
C LEU A 199 -4.18 21.81 5.26
N GLN A 200 -4.11 23.06 5.74
CA GLN A 200 -3.07 23.99 5.34
C GLN A 200 -1.73 23.47 5.85
N ARG A 201 -1.01 22.72 5.01
CA ARG A 201 0.39 22.42 5.28
C ARG A 201 1.23 23.63 4.91
N ASN A 202 1.64 24.38 5.93
CA ASN A 202 2.63 25.48 5.79
C ASN A 202 4.06 24.98 5.55
N ILE A 203 4.25 23.70 5.23
CA ILE A 203 5.54 23.07 5.01
C ILE A 203 5.45 22.44 3.63
N LEU A 204 6.43 22.69 2.75
CA LEU A 204 6.64 21.94 1.51
C LEU A 204 7.01 20.49 1.89
N PRO A 205 6.11 19.49 1.88
CA PRO A 205 6.45 18.14 2.30
C PRO A 205 6.60 17.22 1.09
N TYR A 206 6.73 17.77 -0.13
CA TYR A 206 6.55 17.01 -1.37
C TYR A 206 7.84 16.39 -1.91
N ALA A 207 8.97 16.59 -1.24
CA ALA A 207 10.24 16.01 -1.66
C ALA A 207 10.60 14.82 -0.77
N LYS A 208 10.96 13.70 -1.41
CA LYS A 208 11.60 12.56 -0.75
C LYS A 208 12.84 13.05 -0.02
N ALA A 209 12.80 13.01 1.32
CA ALA A 209 13.98 13.34 2.11
C ALA A 209 15.01 12.22 1.94
N PRO A 210 16.31 12.54 1.72
CA PRO A 210 17.35 11.52 1.69
C PRO A 210 17.34 10.75 3.01
N PRO A 211 17.28 9.41 2.99
CA PRO A 211 17.30 8.64 4.21
C PRO A 211 18.63 8.86 4.93
N ARG A 212 18.55 9.13 6.24
CA ARG A 212 19.72 9.31 7.10
C ARG A 212 20.09 7.98 7.72
N SER A 213 21.35 7.74 8.01
CA SER A 213 21.77 6.56 8.78
C SER A 213 21.05 6.52 10.13
N ALA A 214 20.73 5.32 10.61
CA ALA A 214 20.11 5.16 11.92
C ALA A 214 21.08 5.61 13.04
N GLY A 215 20.64 6.52 13.90
CA GLY A 215 21.35 6.94 15.12
C GLY A 215 21.26 5.92 16.27
N THR A 216 21.09 4.64 15.95
CA THR A 216 20.91 3.55 16.92
C THR A 216 21.62 2.28 16.46
N VAL A 217 21.89 1.37 17.39
CA VAL A 217 22.43 0.04 17.06
C VAL A 217 21.28 -0.82 16.56
N CYS A 218 21.39 -1.32 15.34
CA CYS A 218 20.42 -2.23 14.76
C CYS A 218 20.74 -3.69 15.14
N PRO A 219 19.72 -4.55 15.36
CA PRO A 219 19.92 -5.98 15.56
C PRO A 219 20.66 -6.61 14.37
N ALA A 220 21.53 -7.58 14.65
CA ALA A 220 22.38 -8.22 13.64
C ALA A 220 21.58 -8.98 12.58
N GLU A 221 20.39 -9.46 12.92
CA GLU A 221 19.54 -10.28 12.05
C GLU A 221 18.09 -9.81 12.06
N GLY A 222 17.43 -10.00 10.93
CA GLY A 222 16.01 -9.71 10.75
C GLY A 222 15.73 -8.26 10.36
N THR A 223 14.43 -8.01 10.23
CA THR A 223 13.84 -6.73 9.85
C THR A 223 13.10 -6.18 11.05
N HIS A 224 13.39 -4.95 11.47
CA HIS A 224 12.81 -4.35 12.67
C HIS A 224 12.50 -2.87 12.49
N PHE A 225 11.41 -2.41 13.12
CA PHE A 225 10.99 -1.02 13.10
C PHE A 225 10.86 -0.45 14.52
N TYR A 226 11.61 0.60 14.83
CA TYR A 226 11.67 1.16 16.20
C TYR A 226 11.36 2.64 16.21
N ALA A 227 10.72 3.11 17.29
CA ALA A 227 10.55 4.54 17.50
C ALA A 227 11.90 5.26 17.53
N HIS A 228 11.96 6.46 16.95
CA HIS A 228 13.15 7.30 17.04
C HIS A 228 13.34 7.81 18.47
N LYS A 229 14.60 7.90 18.93
CA LYS A 229 14.94 8.20 20.34
C LYS A 229 14.40 9.53 20.86
N SER A 230 14.30 10.53 20.00
CA SER A 230 13.96 11.91 20.37
C SER A 230 12.91 12.57 19.49
N ARG A 231 12.40 11.88 18.47
CA ARG A 231 11.48 12.44 17.47
C ARG A 231 10.26 11.54 17.39
N GLN A 232 9.08 12.08 17.68
CA GLN A 232 7.83 11.32 17.64
C GLN A 232 7.35 11.08 16.20
N ASP A 233 7.76 11.93 15.27
CA ASP A 233 7.47 11.88 13.84
C ASP A 233 8.51 11.09 13.05
N ALA A 234 9.28 10.20 13.69
CA ALA A 234 10.31 9.42 13.01
C ALA A 234 10.52 8.04 13.65
N TYR A 235 11.11 7.15 12.86
CA TYR A 235 11.41 5.78 13.27
C TYR A 235 12.67 5.25 12.57
N TYR A 236 13.27 4.22 13.14
CA TYR A 236 14.37 3.48 12.53
C TYR A 236 13.82 2.27 11.80
N TYR A 237 14.26 2.08 10.56
CA TYR A 237 14.13 0.81 9.85
C TYR A 237 15.49 0.12 9.86
N CYS A 238 15.59 -0.98 10.61
CA CYS A 238 16.76 -1.84 10.70
C CYS A 238 16.60 -3.10 9.87
N LEU A 239 17.65 -3.48 9.16
CA LEU A 239 17.79 -4.73 8.42
C LEU A 239 19.21 -5.27 8.61
N ASN A 240 19.34 -6.44 9.23
CA ASN A 240 20.59 -7.19 9.37
C ASN A 240 21.81 -6.31 9.78
N GLY A 241 21.68 -5.60 10.90
CA GLY A 241 22.71 -4.74 11.48
C GLY A 241 22.85 -3.36 10.85
N ARG A 242 22.18 -3.08 9.74
CA ARG A 242 22.16 -1.76 9.08
C ARG A 242 20.82 -1.08 9.31
N GLY A 243 20.80 0.24 9.38
CA GLY A 243 19.56 0.97 9.58
C GLY A 243 19.55 2.35 8.99
N VAL A 244 18.34 2.80 8.69
CA VAL A 244 18.05 4.17 8.26
C VAL A 244 17.00 4.78 9.17
N THR A 245 16.97 6.10 9.23
CA THR A 245 15.91 6.87 9.87
C THR A 245 14.91 7.32 8.81
N LEU A 246 13.65 6.99 9.03
CA LEU A 246 12.51 7.40 8.21
C LEU A 246 11.65 8.38 9.01
N ASP A 247 11.02 9.32 8.32
CA ASP A 247 10.12 10.27 8.95
C ASP A 247 8.67 9.93 8.58
N CYS A 248 7.78 10.15 9.53
CA CYS A 248 6.35 10.22 9.27
C CYS A 248 6.01 11.49 8.48
N THR A 249 4.83 11.47 7.89
CA THR A 249 4.25 12.66 7.29
C THR A 249 3.97 13.70 8.40
N PRO A 250 4.21 15.01 8.16
CA PRO A 250 3.95 16.05 9.16
C PRO A 250 2.53 15.99 9.73
N GLY A 251 2.42 16.02 11.05
CA GLY A 251 1.17 15.85 11.79
C GLY A 251 0.87 14.41 12.21
N LEU A 252 1.61 13.42 11.70
CA LEU A 252 1.54 12.03 12.16
C LEU A 252 2.66 11.72 13.16
N ILE A 253 2.40 10.73 14.01
CA ILE A 253 3.34 10.23 15.02
C ILE A 253 3.55 8.72 14.77
N TYR A 254 4.76 8.22 15.02
CA TYR A 254 5.06 6.80 14.92
C TYR A 254 4.52 6.03 16.14
N ASP A 255 3.60 5.11 15.90
CA ASP A 255 3.07 4.15 16.88
C ASP A 255 3.95 2.90 16.89
N ALA A 256 4.81 2.77 17.90
CA ALA A 256 5.71 1.62 18.01
C ALA A 256 4.99 0.29 18.29
N LYS A 257 3.75 0.30 18.80
CA LYS A 257 2.99 -0.93 19.05
C LYS A 257 2.44 -1.52 17.76
N ARG A 258 2.09 -0.66 16.81
CA ARG A 258 1.62 -1.05 15.47
C ARG A 258 2.69 -0.96 14.39
N GLU A 259 3.85 -0.45 14.78
CA GLU A 259 4.99 -0.17 13.91
C GLU A 259 4.61 0.69 12.70
N GLU A 260 3.84 1.76 12.85
CA GLU A 260 3.34 2.55 11.72
C GLU A 260 3.16 4.03 12.09
N CYS A 261 3.15 4.91 11.09
CA CYS A 261 2.83 6.33 11.29
C CYS A 261 1.32 6.52 11.32
N ARG A 262 0.81 7.16 12.37
CA ARG A 262 -0.62 7.25 12.70
C ARG A 262 -1.02 8.65 13.12
N GLU A 263 -2.31 8.93 13.07
CA GLU A 263 -2.80 10.19 13.62
C GLU A 263 -2.70 10.18 15.15
N PRO A 264 -2.26 11.29 15.79
CA PRO A 264 -2.04 11.34 17.23
C PRO A 264 -3.23 10.89 18.08
N GLN A 265 -4.46 11.19 17.63
CA GLN A 265 -5.70 10.83 18.32
C GLN A 265 -5.95 9.32 18.44
N PHE A 266 -5.30 8.50 17.60
CA PHE A 266 -5.45 7.04 17.62
C PHE A 266 -4.28 6.32 18.30
N ILE A 267 -3.29 7.06 18.80
CA ILE A 267 -2.19 6.52 19.60
C ILE A 267 -2.57 6.67 21.07
N ALA A 268 -2.89 5.56 21.72
CA ALA A 268 -3.18 5.57 23.15
C ALA A 268 -1.96 6.09 23.94
N ALA A 269 -2.20 7.04 24.85
CA ALA A 269 -1.21 7.60 25.75
C ALA A 269 -0.51 6.53 26.61
#